data_AF-A0A2V2YSE3-F1
#
_entry.id   AF-A0A2V2YSE3-F1
#
_cell.length_a   1.000
_cell.length_b   1.000
_cell.length_c   1.000
_cell.angle_alpha   90.00
_cell.angle_beta   90.00
_cell.angle_gamma   90.00
#
_symmetry.space_group_name_H-M   'P 1'
#
loop_
_entity.id
_entity.type
_entity.pdbx_description
1 polymer ?
#
loop_
_entity_poly.entity_id
_entity_poly.type
_entity_poly.pdbx_seq_one_letter_code
_entity_poly.pdbx_strand_id
1 'polypeptide(L)'
;MDKRFLNFRHMLNLKQSLIASEKEEIIVFGTGSGLDKVFSSLPLNKIKYAVDVDQKNWGTCTEQGLEIKDPSCLLHENKDRIFILITTSHYYEAYSQLTNWGFCENVDFMYALQNVPVPTGLHPEKELLVSCCGTGGGVFHINLRDDKITKLMSGDFRGISYTPHGYCVLNEASMFFLDDKFSLYREERLHDSDYDLHGVVYDDGHYYIIETATNTLTVYNEHSMTIEKRISFSKTDEDLNHINDIFVDEESIYLSMLSMKGLTKNLWTDRQDGAIVELDKETLEPKNILKENLNFPHSVKVFNGDLYYCESLNFNVMMKNKELVTYGGFTRGIEFDGKLLYIGQSTFRNAIADTVTSVSMDAGIHIFDPMHRTTRMIKLDTDNVYGIILVK
;
A
#
# COMPACT_ATOMS: atom_id res chain seq x y z
N MET A 1 -37.61 4.30 15.94
CA MET A 1 -38.05 4.50 14.55
C MET A 1 -36.98 5.32 13.83
N ASP A 2 -35.84 4.69 13.52
CA ASP A 2 -34.67 5.37 12.94
C ASP A 2 -34.79 5.33 11.40
N LYS A 3 -35.62 6.23 10.85
CA LYS A 3 -35.73 6.43 9.41
C LYS A 3 -34.60 7.36 8.97
N ARG A 4 -33.39 6.82 8.85
CA ARG A 4 -32.40 7.36 7.91
C ARG A 4 -32.99 7.17 6.51
N PHE A 5 -33.80 8.13 6.07
CA PHE A 5 -34.35 8.16 4.73
C PHE A 5 -33.20 7.98 3.74
N LEU A 6 -33.30 6.97 2.85
CA LEU A 6 -32.44 6.92 1.69
C LEU A 6 -32.52 8.26 0.97
N ASN A 7 -31.37 8.85 0.69
CA ASN A 7 -31.30 10.13 0.00
C ASN A 7 -32.04 10.03 -1.35
N PHE A 8 -33.05 10.90 -1.55
CA PHE A 8 -33.85 10.95 -2.77
C PHE A 8 -33.00 11.02 -4.03
N ARG A 9 -31.88 11.75 -3.99
CA ARG A 9 -30.94 11.86 -5.10
C ARG A 9 -30.26 10.53 -5.43
N HIS A 10 -29.90 9.75 -4.41
CA HIS A 10 -29.34 8.41 -4.60
C HIS A 10 -30.34 7.47 -5.27
N MET A 11 -31.61 7.52 -4.85
CA MET A 11 -32.66 6.72 -5.46
C MET A 11 -32.97 7.11 -6.90
N LEU A 12 -32.89 8.40 -7.22
CA LEU A 12 -33.00 8.86 -8.60
C LEU A 12 -31.85 8.34 -9.47
N ASN A 13 -30.61 8.42 -8.96
CA ASN A 13 -29.43 7.88 -9.66
C ASN A 13 -29.56 6.38 -9.89
N LEU A 14 -29.98 5.60 -8.87
CA LEU A 14 -30.19 4.16 -9.02
C LEU A 14 -31.20 3.85 -10.14
N LYS A 15 -32.33 4.57 -10.16
CA LYS A 15 -33.32 4.42 -11.23
C LYS A 15 -32.76 4.78 -12.60
N GLN A 16 -31.98 5.85 -12.70
CA GLN A 16 -31.34 6.25 -13.95
C GLN A 16 -30.36 5.19 -14.45
N SER A 17 -29.53 4.63 -13.58
CA SER A 17 -28.62 3.52 -13.93
C SER A 17 -29.38 2.27 -14.39
N LEU A 18 -30.47 1.91 -13.72
CA LEU A 18 -31.33 0.79 -14.12
C LEU A 18 -32.02 0.99 -15.47
N ILE A 19 -32.35 2.24 -15.82
CA ILE A 19 -32.92 2.58 -17.13
C ILE A 19 -31.81 2.57 -18.20
N ALA A 20 -30.66 3.16 -17.89
CA ALA A 20 -29.53 3.28 -18.81
C ALA A 20 -28.85 1.95 -19.12
N SER A 21 -29.00 0.93 -18.27
CA SER A 21 -28.46 -0.40 -18.55
C SER A 21 -29.21 -1.13 -19.66
N GLU A 22 -30.42 -0.68 -20.02
CA GLU A 22 -31.32 -1.28 -21.01
C GLU A 22 -31.67 -2.77 -20.74
N LYS A 23 -31.30 -3.29 -19.56
CA LYS A 23 -31.55 -4.67 -19.18
C LYS A 23 -33.05 -4.91 -18.92
N GLU A 24 -33.49 -6.11 -19.25
CA GLU A 24 -34.91 -6.51 -19.18
C GLU A 24 -35.30 -6.94 -17.76
N GLU A 25 -34.41 -7.65 -17.08
CA GLU A 25 -34.65 -8.32 -15.81
C GLU A 25 -33.69 -7.81 -14.74
N ILE A 26 -34.16 -7.78 -13.49
CA ILE A 26 -33.36 -7.43 -12.31
C ILE A 26 -33.29 -8.66 -11.40
N ILE A 27 -32.07 -9.05 -11.04
CA ILE A 27 -31.83 -9.97 -9.93
C ILE A 27 -31.33 -9.18 -8.72
N VAL A 28 -31.88 -9.47 -7.55
CA VAL A 28 -31.44 -8.88 -6.29
C VAL A 28 -30.40 -9.80 -5.65
N PHE A 29 -29.25 -9.27 -5.27
CA PHE A 29 -28.20 -9.99 -4.56
C PHE A 29 -28.17 -9.56 -3.08
N GLY A 30 -28.81 -10.35 -2.23
CA GLY A 30 -28.96 -10.14 -0.80
C GLY A 30 -30.43 -10.00 -0.37
N THR A 31 -30.83 -10.73 0.67
CA THR A 31 -32.25 -10.79 1.08
C THR A 31 -32.54 -10.14 2.44
N GLY A 32 -31.54 -9.52 3.07
CA GLY A 32 -31.69 -8.86 4.38
C GLY A 32 -32.25 -7.44 4.31
N SER A 33 -32.11 -6.69 5.41
CA SER A 33 -32.67 -5.33 5.59
C SER A 33 -32.27 -4.29 4.52
N GLY A 34 -31.25 -4.56 3.73
CA GLY A 34 -30.90 -3.73 2.58
C GLY A 34 -31.93 -3.80 1.45
N LEU A 35 -32.49 -4.99 1.19
CA LEU A 35 -33.57 -5.18 0.23
C LEU A 35 -34.81 -4.37 0.67
N ASP A 36 -35.24 -4.51 1.93
CA ASP A 36 -36.41 -3.81 2.47
C ASP A 36 -36.37 -2.30 2.25
N LYS A 37 -35.17 -1.73 2.37
CA LYS A 37 -34.92 -0.29 2.23
C LYS A 37 -35.12 0.21 0.79
N VAL A 38 -34.79 -0.60 -0.21
CA VAL A 38 -34.79 -0.18 -1.62
C VAL A 38 -35.96 -0.77 -2.42
N PHE A 39 -36.56 -1.87 -1.96
CA PHE A 39 -37.54 -2.65 -2.72
C PHE A 39 -38.69 -1.82 -3.27
N SER A 40 -39.26 -0.93 -2.44
CA SER A 40 -40.37 -0.05 -2.84
C SER A 40 -40.02 0.94 -3.96
N SER A 41 -38.73 1.17 -4.21
CA SER A 41 -38.22 2.07 -5.25
C SER A 41 -37.82 1.35 -6.53
N LEU A 42 -37.80 0.01 -6.54
CA LEU A 42 -37.42 -0.79 -7.70
C LEU A 42 -38.60 -0.99 -8.67
N PRO A 43 -38.34 -1.18 -9.98
CA PRO A 43 -39.38 -1.53 -10.95
C PRO A 43 -39.81 -2.99 -10.73
N LEU A 44 -40.83 -3.19 -9.88
CA LEU A 44 -41.27 -4.52 -9.42
C LEU A 44 -41.56 -5.51 -10.54
N ASN A 45 -42.05 -5.03 -11.68
CA ASN A 45 -42.35 -5.86 -12.86
C ASN A 45 -41.10 -6.41 -13.57
N LYS A 46 -39.91 -5.92 -13.24
CA LYS A 46 -38.63 -6.41 -13.78
C LYS A 46 -37.89 -7.33 -12.80
N ILE A 47 -38.29 -7.41 -11.54
CA ILE A 47 -37.56 -8.22 -10.54
C ILE A 47 -37.90 -9.69 -10.74
N LYS A 48 -36.88 -10.51 -11.03
CA LYS A 48 -37.06 -11.93 -11.37
C LYS A 48 -37.01 -12.84 -10.14
N TYR A 49 -35.96 -12.71 -9.33
CA TYR A 49 -35.74 -13.44 -8.09
C TYR A 49 -34.63 -12.77 -7.28
N ALA A 50 -34.36 -13.29 -6.07
CA ALA A 50 -33.23 -12.91 -5.25
C ALA A 50 -32.21 -14.05 -5.13
N VAL A 51 -30.94 -13.72 -4.91
CA VAL A 51 -29.88 -14.66 -4.54
C VAL A 51 -29.28 -14.25 -3.20
N ASP A 52 -28.85 -15.22 -2.41
CA ASP A 52 -28.21 -14.97 -1.12
C ASP A 52 -27.08 -15.98 -0.86
N VAL A 53 -26.03 -15.57 -0.16
CA VAL A 53 -24.90 -16.46 0.14
C VAL A 53 -25.22 -17.46 1.26
N ASP A 54 -26.19 -17.16 2.12
CA ASP A 54 -26.61 -18.08 3.17
C ASP A 54 -27.49 -19.19 2.58
N GLN A 55 -26.91 -20.39 2.47
CA GLN A 55 -27.55 -21.59 1.95
C GLN A 55 -28.87 -21.93 2.67
N LYS A 56 -29.06 -21.51 3.93
CA LYS A 56 -30.30 -21.74 4.67
C LYS A 56 -31.51 -21.04 4.04
N ASN A 57 -31.28 -19.99 3.25
CA ASN A 57 -32.33 -19.22 2.62
C ASN A 57 -32.76 -19.79 1.26
N TRP A 58 -31.98 -20.69 0.65
CA TRP A 58 -32.25 -21.17 -0.72
C TRP A 58 -33.55 -21.99 -0.80
N GLY A 59 -34.34 -21.74 -1.85
CA GLY A 59 -35.65 -22.36 -2.05
C GLY A 59 -36.77 -21.77 -1.19
N THR A 60 -36.47 -20.76 -0.37
CA THR A 60 -37.47 -20.00 0.39
C THR A 60 -37.84 -18.69 -0.35
N CYS A 61 -38.72 -17.87 0.24
CA CYS A 61 -39.09 -16.57 -0.31
C CYS A 61 -38.76 -15.44 0.67
N THR A 62 -38.40 -14.27 0.15
CA THR A 62 -38.29 -13.04 0.96
C THR A 62 -39.67 -12.59 1.47
N GLU A 63 -39.71 -11.65 2.43
CA GLU A 63 -40.97 -11.04 2.88
C GLU A 63 -41.74 -10.34 1.74
N GLN A 64 -41.01 -9.94 0.69
CA GLN A 64 -41.58 -9.32 -0.51
C GLN A 64 -42.00 -10.33 -1.58
N GLY A 65 -41.90 -11.63 -1.30
CA GLY A 65 -42.35 -12.71 -2.19
C GLY A 65 -41.36 -13.09 -3.30
N LEU A 66 -40.09 -12.71 -3.21
CA LEU A 66 -39.07 -13.12 -4.17
C LEU A 66 -38.53 -14.51 -3.79
N GLU A 67 -38.50 -15.44 -4.74
CA GLU A 67 -37.79 -16.71 -4.58
C GLU A 67 -36.29 -16.46 -4.35
N ILE A 68 -35.70 -17.16 -3.38
CA ILE A 68 -34.27 -17.06 -3.05
C ILE A 68 -33.53 -18.25 -3.65
N LYS A 69 -32.52 -17.99 -4.48
CA LYS A 69 -31.71 -19.00 -5.18
C LYS A 69 -30.25 -18.98 -4.73
N ASP A 70 -29.56 -20.09 -5.02
CA ASP A 70 -28.10 -20.13 -4.99
C ASP A 70 -27.52 -19.12 -6.01
N PRO A 71 -26.61 -18.21 -5.61
CA PRO A 71 -25.93 -17.30 -6.52
C PRO A 71 -25.32 -17.96 -7.76
N SER A 72 -24.91 -19.24 -7.70
CA SER A 72 -24.35 -19.97 -8.85
C SER A 72 -25.31 -20.06 -10.04
N CYS A 73 -26.62 -19.87 -9.83
CA CYS A 73 -27.61 -19.79 -10.92
C CYS A 73 -27.31 -18.65 -11.92
N LEU A 74 -26.64 -17.57 -11.47
CA LEU A 74 -26.26 -16.43 -12.31
C LEU A 74 -25.33 -16.80 -13.46
N LEU A 75 -24.55 -17.88 -13.34
CA LEU A 75 -23.69 -18.38 -14.42
C LEU A 75 -24.47 -18.89 -15.64
N HIS A 76 -25.76 -19.20 -15.45
CA HIS A 76 -26.65 -19.71 -16.49
C HIS A 76 -27.58 -18.63 -17.06
N GLU A 77 -27.53 -17.41 -16.50
CA GLU A 77 -28.33 -16.29 -16.97
C GLU A 77 -27.68 -15.61 -18.18
N ASN A 78 -28.51 -15.03 -19.04
CA ASN A 78 -28.01 -14.22 -20.15
C ASN A 78 -27.60 -12.84 -19.61
N LYS A 79 -26.29 -12.60 -19.50
CA LYS A 79 -25.71 -11.33 -19.01
C LYS A 79 -26.26 -10.10 -19.73
N ASP A 80 -26.56 -10.20 -21.02
CA ASP A 80 -27.09 -9.07 -21.81
C ASP A 80 -28.51 -8.68 -21.42
N ARG A 81 -29.26 -9.57 -20.76
CA ARG A 81 -30.67 -9.35 -20.36
C ARG A 81 -30.85 -8.98 -18.90
N ILE A 82 -29.88 -9.31 -18.04
CA ILE A 82 -30.00 -9.15 -16.59
C ILE A 82 -29.18 -7.98 -16.05
N PHE A 83 -29.70 -7.35 -15.01
CA PHE A 83 -28.96 -6.41 -14.16
C PHE A 83 -29.02 -6.87 -12.70
N ILE A 84 -27.89 -6.87 -12.01
CA ILE A 84 -27.80 -7.39 -10.64
C ILE A 84 -27.70 -6.21 -9.66
N LEU A 85 -28.65 -6.12 -8.73
CA LEU A 85 -28.66 -5.13 -7.67
C LEU A 85 -28.19 -5.74 -6.36
N ILE A 86 -27.01 -5.34 -5.89
CA ILE A 86 -26.47 -5.82 -4.62
C ILE A 86 -27.09 -5.01 -3.47
N THR A 87 -27.75 -5.69 -2.55
CA THR A 87 -28.46 -5.12 -1.39
C THR A 87 -27.89 -5.62 -0.06
N THR A 88 -27.03 -6.64 -0.07
CA THR A 88 -26.38 -7.17 1.14
C THR A 88 -25.31 -6.21 1.69
N SER A 89 -25.12 -6.21 3.02
CA SER A 89 -23.96 -5.56 3.66
C SER A 89 -22.63 -6.27 3.36
N HIS A 90 -22.68 -7.51 2.85
CA HIS A 90 -21.54 -8.25 2.34
C HIS A 90 -21.24 -7.89 0.89
N TYR A 91 -21.24 -6.58 0.58
CA TYR A 91 -21.09 -6.07 -0.79
C TYR A 91 -19.87 -6.67 -1.51
N TYR A 92 -18.73 -6.75 -0.80
CA TYR A 92 -17.48 -7.19 -1.41
C TYR A 92 -17.41 -8.68 -1.72
N GLU A 93 -18.07 -9.52 -0.92
CA GLU A 93 -18.18 -10.95 -1.22
C GLU A 93 -18.99 -11.14 -2.51
N ALA A 94 -20.10 -10.41 -2.64
CA ALA A 94 -20.90 -10.39 -3.86
C ALA A 94 -20.14 -9.79 -5.06
N TYR A 95 -19.46 -8.65 -4.89
CA TYR A 95 -18.65 -8.00 -5.92
C TYR A 95 -17.56 -8.94 -6.45
N SER A 96 -16.78 -9.56 -5.55
CA SER A 96 -15.72 -10.50 -5.89
C SER A 96 -16.28 -11.71 -6.63
N GLN A 97 -17.39 -12.27 -6.13
CA GLN A 97 -18.03 -13.41 -6.78
C GLN A 97 -18.52 -13.06 -8.20
N LEU A 98 -19.20 -11.93 -8.38
CA LEU A 98 -19.71 -11.48 -9.68
C LEU A 98 -18.58 -11.17 -10.67
N THR A 99 -17.54 -10.46 -10.23
CA THR A 99 -16.39 -10.14 -11.08
C THR A 99 -15.61 -11.40 -11.49
N ASN A 100 -15.44 -12.36 -10.58
CA ASN A 100 -14.85 -13.66 -10.91
C ASN A 100 -15.68 -14.47 -11.91
N TRP A 101 -17.01 -14.26 -11.94
CA TRP A 101 -17.90 -14.82 -12.95
C TRP A 101 -17.98 -13.98 -14.24
N GLY A 102 -17.17 -12.92 -14.33
CA GLY A 102 -17.04 -12.05 -15.49
C GLY A 102 -18.20 -11.07 -15.67
N PHE A 103 -18.87 -10.66 -14.58
CA PHE A 103 -19.79 -9.52 -14.60
C PHE A 103 -19.02 -8.23 -14.34
N CYS A 104 -19.43 -7.12 -14.95
CA CYS A 104 -18.78 -5.82 -14.82
C CYS A 104 -19.61 -4.84 -13.97
N GLU A 105 -18.98 -4.19 -12.99
CA GLU A 105 -19.64 -3.16 -12.17
C GLU A 105 -20.05 -1.97 -13.04
N ASN A 106 -21.21 -1.38 -12.74
CA ASN A 106 -21.86 -0.29 -13.48
C ASN A 106 -22.29 -0.64 -14.91
N VAL A 107 -22.08 -1.89 -15.34
CA VAL A 107 -22.57 -2.43 -16.62
C VAL A 107 -23.61 -3.51 -16.37
N ASP A 108 -23.23 -4.55 -15.61
CA ASP A 108 -24.09 -5.69 -15.32
C ASP A 108 -24.61 -5.68 -13.89
N PHE A 109 -23.92 -4.99 -12.97
CA PHE A 109 -24.35 -4.92 -11.58
C PHE A 109 -23.96 -3.61 -10.90
N MET A 110 -24.65 -3.28 -9.80
CA MET A 110 -24.25 -2.18 -8.93
C MET A 110 -24.76 -2.37 -7.49
N TYR A 111 -24.21 -1.60 -6.57
CA TYR A 111 -24.69 -1.54 -5.20
C TYR A 111 -25.91 -0.62 -5.04
N ALA A 112 -26.96 -1.13 -4.40
CA ALA A 112 -28.25 -0.44 -4.30
C ALA A 112 -28.34 0.57 -3.14
N LEU A 113 -27.53 0.42 -2.08
CA LEU A 113 -27.63 1.27 -0.89
C LEU A 113 -26.71 2.49 -0.98
N GLN A 114 -27.06 3.55 -0.23
CA GLN A 114 -26.39 4.86 -0.31
C GLN A 114 -24.90 4.83 0.08
N ASN A 115 -24.55 3.97 1.04
CA ASN A 115 -23.17 3.83 1.51
C ASN A 115 -22.74 2.40 1.28
N VAL A 116 -21.76 2.22 0.39
CA VAL A 116 -21.05 0.94 0.28
C VAL A 116 -20.53 0.59 1.67
N PRO A 117 -20.79 -0.62 2.18
CA PRO A 117 -20.33 -1.02 3.50
C PRO A 117 -18.81 -0.89 3.51
N VAL A 118 -18.24 -0.34 4.57
CA VAL A 118 -16.80 -0.41 4.78
C VAL A 118 -16.49 -1.87 5.15
N PRO A 119 -15.46 -2.52 4.57
CA PRO A 119 -15.08 -3.86 5.00
C PRO A 119 -14.88 -3.85 6.53
N THR A 120 -15.57 -4.71 7.26
CA THR A 120 -15.36 -4.83 8.70
C THR A 120 -14.03 -5.53 8.94
N GLY A 121 -12.98 -4.74 9.19
CA GLY A 121 -11.63 -5.21 9.52
C GLY A 121 -10.75 -5.45 8.30
N LEU A 122 -9.61 -4.78 8.25
CA LEU A 122 -8.50 -5.07 7.34
C LEU A 122 -7.50 -5.96 8.09
N HIS A 123 -7.73 -7.28 8.03
CA HIS A 123 -6.88 -8.32 8.63
C HIS A 123 -6.42 -9.30 7.55
N PRO A 124 -5.52 -8.89 6.64
CA PRO A 124 -5.03 -9.78 5.60
C PRO A 124 -4.25 -10.96 6.21
N GLU A 125 -4.34 -12.13 5.59
CA GLU A 125 -3.48 -13.29 5.92
C GLU A 125 -2.09 -13.08 5.31
N LYS A 126 -1.39 -12.08 5.84
CA LYS A 126 -0.08 -11.62 5.39
C LYS A 126 0.80 -11.34 6.59
N GLU A 127 2.10 -11.40 6.38
CA GLU A 127 3.09 -11.09 7.39
C GLU A 127 4.08 -10.07 6.82
N LEU A 128 4.58 -9.19 7.68
CA LEU A 128 5.53 -8.14 7.31
C LEU A 128 6.83 -8.30 8.10
N LEU A 129 7.94 -7.96 7.44
CA LEU A 129 9.19 -7.62 8.11
C LEU A 129 9.39 -6.10 7.99
N VAL A 130 9.63 -5.46 9.13
CA VAL A 130 9.73 -4.00 9.23
C VAL A 130 11.01 -3.62 9.96
N SER A 131 11.79 -2.73 9.37
CA SER A 131 12.96 -2.14 10.00
C SER A 131 12.63 -0.75 10.54
N CYS A 132 13.16 -0.46 11.72
CA CYS A 132 12.92 0.77 12.45
C CYS A 132 14.21 1.29 13.10
N CYS A 133 14.32 2.61 13.25
CA CYS A 133 15.45 3.27 13.90
C CYS A 133 15.00 4.35 14.91
N GLY A 134 15.92 4.76 15.79
CA GLY A 134 15.67 5.67 16.90
C GLY A 134 15.11 4.95 18.12
N THR A 135 14.35 5.68 18.95
CA THR A 135 13.80 5.12 20.20
C THR A 135 12.93 3.90 19.93
N GLY A 136 13.20 2.79 20.61
CA GLY A 136 12.47 1.55 20.37
C GLY A 136 12.70 0.93 18.99
N GLY A 137 13.74 1.36 18.25
CA GLY A 137 14.18 0.79 16.99
C GLY A 137 14.44 -0.71 17.04
N GLY A 138 14.51 -1.32 15.86
CA GLY A 138 14.68 -2.76 15.72
C GLY A 138 14.20 -3.30 14.39
N VAL A 139 14.28 -4.62 14.27
CA VAL A 139 13.62 -5.38 13.21
C VAL A 139 12.40 -6.07 13.83
N PHE A 140 11.24 -5.89 13.20
CA PHE A 140 9.96 -6.39 13.68
C PHE A 140 9.37 -7.34 12.64
N HIS A 141 8.83 -8.45 13.13
CA HIS A 141 7.93 -9.32 12.39
C HIS A 141 6.50 -9.05 12.85
N ILE A 142 5.58 -8.87 11.90
CA ILE A 142 4.18 -8.53 12.17
C ILE A 142 3.29 -9.54 11.44
N ASN A 143 2.50 -10.32 12.18
CA ASN A 143 1.42 -11.11 11.60
C ASN A 143 0.14 -10.25 11.53
N LEU A 144 -0.38 -10.01 10.33
CA LEU A 144 -1.49 -9.07 10.12
C LEU A 144 -2.88 -9.69 10.36
N ARG A 145 -2.96 -11.02 10.51
CA ARG A 145 -4.22 -11.71 10.81
C ARG A 145 -4.67 -11.42 12.23
N ASP A 146 -3.74 -11.46 13.19
CA ASP A 146 -3.98 -11.27 14.62
C ASP A 146 -3.24 -10.07 15.24
N ASP A 147 -2.57 -9.28 14.40
CA ASP A 147 -1.74 -8.12 14.77
C ASP A 147 -0.62 -8.44 15.75
N LYS A 148 -0.15 -9.69 15.75
CA LYS A 148 0.95 -10.10 16.61
C LYS A 148 2.26 -9.49 16.11
N ILE A 149 2.83 -8.63 16.93
CA ILE A 149 4.13 -7.98 16.69
C ILE A 149 5.20 -8.70 17.51
N THR A 150 6.29 -9.10 16.84
CA THR A 150 7.48 -9.70 17.47
C THR A 150 8.70 -8.86 17.11
N LYS A 151 9.36 -8.27 18.11
CA LYS A 151 10.67 -7.63 17.90
C LYS A 151 11.74 -8.73 17.82
N LEU A 152 12.37 -8.85 16.65
CA LEU A 152 13.39 -9.85 16.36
C LEU A 152 14.77 -9.39 16.82
N MET A 153 15.07 -8.11 16.59
CA MET A 153 16.35 -7.47 16.90
C MET A 153 16.10 -6.06 17.41
N SER A 154 16.95 -5.57 18.32
CA SER A 154 16.95 -4.18 18.79
C SER A 154 18.15 -3.44 18.20
N GLY A 155 17.96 -2.18 17.79
CA GLY A 155 19.02 -1.36 17.19
C GLY A 155 18.44 -0.38 16.17
N ASP A 156 19.32 0.36 15.51
CA ASP A 156 18.94 1.37 14.52
C ASP A 156 19.03 0.80 13.11
N PHE A 157 17.95 0.15 12.68
CA PHE A 157 17.89 -0.53 11.39
C PHE A 157 17.17 0.32 10.34
N ARG A 158 17.71 0.35 9.12
CA ARG A 158 17.20 1.13 7.99
C ARG A 158 16.80 0.21 6.84
N GLY A 159 17.54 0.14 5.76
CA GLY A 159 17.18 -0.64 4.58
C GLY A 159 16.97 -2.11 4.90
N ILE A 160 16.04 -2.73 4.19
CA ILE A 160 15.67 -4.13 4.33
C ILE A 160 15.40 -4.71 2.93
N SER A 161 15.90 -5.90 2.67
CA SER A 161 15.72 -6.58 1.39
C SER A 161 15.60 -8.10 1.58
N TYR A 162 14.99 -8.77 0.60
CA TYR A 162 15.14 -10.20 0.43
C TYR A 162 16.57 -10.58 0.08
N THR A 163 16.92 -11.85 0.33
CA THR A 163 18.14 -12.52 -0.17
C THR A 163 17.77 -13.91 -0.69
N PRO A 164 18.72 -14.66 -1.29
CA PRO A 164 18.49 -16.06 -1.67
C PRO A 164 18.19 -17.00 -0.49
N HIS A 165 18.54 -16.60 0.74
CA HIS A 165 18.47 -17.44 1.93
C HIS A 165 17.62 -16.84 3.05
N GLY A 166 16.84 -15.79 2.74
CA GLY A 166 15.98 -15.10 3.68
C GLY A 166 15.99 -13.60 3.43
N TYR A 167 16.57 -12.86 4.38
CA TYR A 167 16.47 -11.40 4.47
C TYR A 167 17.80 -10.77 4.87
N CYS A 168 17.99 -9.51 4.52
CA CYS A 168 19.05 -8.69 5.07
C CYS A 168 18.52 -7.33 5.53
N VAL A 169 19.12 -6.78 6.58
CA VAL A 169 18.85 -5.43 7.10
C VAL A 169 20.15 -4.67 7.30
N LEU A 170 20.11 -3.35 7.15
CA LEU A 170 21.24 -2.45 7.37
C LEU A 170 21.11 -1.72 8.71
N ASN A 171 22.25 -1.47 9.36
CA ASN A 171 22.40 -0.36 10.30
C ASN A 171 23.43 0.66 9.75
N GLU A 172 23.97 1.53 10.59
CA GLU A 172 24.92 2.59 10.24
C GLU A 172 26.17 2.13 9.46
N ALA A 173 26.61 0.87 9.62
CA ALA A 173 27.90 0.41 9.07
C ALA A 173 27.96 -1.08 8.68
N SER A 174 26.95 -1.86 9.07
CA SER A 174 26.91 -3.32 8.92
C SER A 174 25.62 -3.77 8.23
N MET A 175 25.71 -4.92 7.58
CA MET A 175 24.57 -5.66 7.06
C MET A 175 24.38 -6.95 7.86
N PHE A 176 23.14 -7.24 8.25
CA PHE A 176 22.77 -8.39 9.05
C PHE A 176 21.88 -9.30 8.21
N PHE A 177 22.16 -10.60 8.24
CA PHE A 177 21.43 -11.60 7.46
C PHE A 177 20.60 -12.50 8.35
N LEU A 178 19.31 -12.57 8.05
CA LEU A 178 18.34 -13.41 8.73
C LEU A 178 17.88 -14.53 7.79
N ASP A 179 17.72 -15.73 8.31
CA ASP A 179 17.15 -16.85 7.55
C ASP A 179 15.63 -16.71 7.38
N ASP A 180 15.00 -17.65 6.67
CA ASP A 180 13.54 -17.69 6.48
C ASP A 180 12.74 -17.82 7.79
N LYS A 181 13.40 -18.20 8.90
CA LYS A 181 12.83 -18.27 10.25
C LYS A 181 13.21 -17.06 11.10
N PHE A 182 13.73 -16.02 10.47
CA PHE A 182 14.17 -14.77 11.09
C PHE A 182 15.31 -14.92 12.10
N SER A 183 16.09 -16.00 12.01
CA SER A 183 17.27 -16.21 12.84
C SER A 183 18.48 -15.52 12.19
N LEU A 184 19.14 -14.65 12.94
CA LEU A 184 20.40 -14.03 12.53
C LEU A 184 21.48 -15.11 12.36
N TYR A 185 22.05 -15.23 11.16
CA TYR A 185 23.09 -16.22 10.87
C TYR A 185 24.42 -15.62 10.39
N ARG A 186 24.42 -14.34 9.97
CA ARG A 186 25.63 -13.64 9.55
C ARG A 186 25.49 -12.14 9.82
N GLU A 187 26.58 -11.52 10.24
CA GLU A 187 26.78 -10.08 10.23
C GLU A 187 28.00 -9.78 9.37
N GLU A 188 27.88 -8.82 8.47
CA GLU A 188 28.97 -8.33 7.63
C GLU A 188 29.20 -6.85 7.94
N ARG A 189 30.38 -6.52 8.46
CA ARG A 189 30.77 -5.14 8.70
C ARG A 189 31.33 -4.56 7.41
N LEU A 190 30.62 -3.62 6.80
CA LEU A 190 31.01 -3.00 5.53
C LEU A 190 31.97 -1.83 5.75
N HIS A 191 31.79 -1.09 6.85
CA HIS A 191 32.59 0.09 7.19
C HIS A 191 33.06 0.09 8.65
N ASP A 192 34.22 0.71 8.87
CA ASP A 192 34.75 0.90 10.23
C ASP A 192 34.09 2.06 10.98
N SER A 193 33.47 2.99 10.26
CA SER A 193 32.75 4.15 10.79
C SER A 193 31.29 4.17 10.34
N ASP A 194 30.52 5.09 10.90
CA ASP A 194 29.14 5.37 10.49
C ASP A 194 29.11 5.94 9.08
N TYR A 195 28.57 5.17 8.14
CA TYR A 195 28.32 5.57 6.75
C TYR A 195 26.83 5.85 6.50
N ASP A 196 26.03 5.79 7.56
CA ASP A 196 24.59 6.00 7.55
C ASP A 196 23.92 5.17 6.44
N LEU A 197 24.14 3.85 6.44
CA LEU A 197 23.62 3.00 5.36
C LEU A 197 22.08 3.01 5.35
N HIS A 198 21.50 3.52 4.28
CA HIS A 198 20.07 3.75 4.16
C HIS A 198 19.38 2.63 3.39
N GLY A 199 19.29 2.72 2.06
CA GLY A 199 18.61 1.72 1.22
C GLY A 199 19.48 0.50 0.90
N VAL A 200 18.86 -0.68 0.80
CA VAL A 200 19.47 -1.90 0.25
C VAL A 200 18.49 -2.62 -0.66
N VAL A 201 18.98 -3.13 -1.78
CA VAL A 201 18.29 -4.11 -2.62
C VAL A 201 19.26 -5.21 -3.00
N TYR A 202 18.83 -6.46 -2.86
CA TYR A 202 19.48 -7.61 -3.48
C TYR A 202 18.89 -7.84 -4.86
N ASP A 203 19.75 -7.94 -5.86
CA ASP A 203 19.35 -8.29 -7.22
C ASP A 203 20.50 -8.99 -7.96
N ASP A 204 20.17 -10.11 -8.61
CA ASP A 204 21.06 -10.92 -9.46
C ASP A 204 22.48 -11.15 -8.91
N GLY A 205 22.59 -11.62 -7.65
CA GLY A 205 23.89 -11.89 -7.03
C GLY A 205 24.65 -10.65 -6.51
N HIS A 206 23.99 -9.49 -6.45
CA HIS A 206 24.59 -8.25 -5.98
C HIS A 206 23.74 -7.58 -4.89
N TYR A 207 24.41 -6.87 -3.98
CA TYR A 207 23.78 -5.94 -3.05
C TYR A 207 24.03 -4.50 -3.49
N TYR A 208 22.97 -3.78 -3.80
CA TYR A 208 22.97 -2.36 -4.10
C TYR A 208 22.67 -1.59 -2.81
N ILE A 209 23.65 -0.86 -2.29
CA ILE A 209 23.57 -0.21 -0.98
C ILE A 209 23.78 1.30 -1.13
N ILE A 210 22.92 2.06 -0.46
CA ILE A 210 23.04 3.51 -0.34
C ILE A 210 23.82 3.86 0.92
N GLU A 211 24.94 4.53 0.72
CA GLU A 211 25.80 5.14 1.74
C GLU A 211 25.48 6.63 1.80
N THR A 212 24.53 7.01 2.66
CA THR A 212 23.96 8.38 2.69
C THR A 212 24.98 9.41 3.12
N ALA A 213 25.82 9.07 4.11
CA ALA A 213 26.85 9.98 4.62
C ALA A 213 27.81 10.47 3.52
N THR A 214 28.02 9.67 2.48
CA THR A 214 28.93 9.95 1.36
C THR A 214 28.20 10.14 0.02
N ASN A 215 26.87 10.21 0.00
CA ASN A 215 26.04 10.33 -1.21
C ASN A 215 26.40 9.28 -2.27
N THR A 216 26.56 8.03 -1.87
CA THR A 216 27.13 7.00 -2.72
C THR A 216 26.18 5.81 -2.87
N LEU A 217 26.06 5.31 -4.10
CA LEU A 217 25.53 3.98 -4.38
C LEU A 217 26.71 3.04 -4.60
N THR A 218 26.81 2.00 -3.78
CA THR A 218 27.84 0.96 -3.88
C THR A 218 27.20 -0.39 -4.20
N VAL A 219 27.78 -1.11 -5.17
CA VAL A 219 27.38 -2.45 -5.57
C VAL A 219 28.40 -3.45 -5.04
N TYR A 220 27.94 -4.37 -4.19
CA TYR A 220 28.75 -5.42 -3.59
C TYR A 220 28.41 -6.79 -4.21
N ASN A 221 29.42 -7.62 -4.44
CA ASN A 221 29.24 -9.02 -4.79
C ASN A 221 28.62 -9.80 -3.60
N GLU A 222 27.63 -10.66 -3.84
CA GLU A 222 26.92 -11.36 -2.75
C GLU A 222 27.81 -12.32 -1.94
N HIS A 223 28.82 -12.93 -2.57
CA HIS A 223 29.63 -13.98 -1.96
C HIS A 223 30.86 -13.37 -1.28
N SER A 224 31.63 -12.57 -2.02
CA SER A 224 32.87 -12.00 -1.52
C SER A 224 32.67 -10.73 -0.70
N MET A 225 31.49 -10.09 -0.80
CA MET A 225 31.22 -8.77 -0.21
C MET A 225 32.23 -7.69 -0.65
N THR A 226 32.89 -7.89 -1.79
CA THR A 226 33.79 -6.90 -2.38
C THR A 226 33.01 -5.91 -3.23
N ILE A 227 33.46 -4.66 -3.24
CA ILE A 227 32.89 -3.61 -4.09
C ILE A 227 33.22 -3.89 -5.56
N GLU A 228 32.20 -3.97 -6.40
CA GLU A 228 32.36 -4.16 -7.84
C GLU A 228 32.11 -2.87 -8.63
N LYS A 229 31.13 -2.07 -8.20
CA LYS A 229 30.83 -0.76 -8.78
C LYS A 229 30.50 0.25 -7.69
N ARG A 230 30.77 1.51 -7.97
CA ARG A 230 30.45 2.61 -7.06
C ARG A 230 30.24 3.89 -7.86
N ILE A 231 29.19 4.64 -7.52
CA ILE A 231 28.93 5.98 -8.05
C ILE A 231 28.66 6.94 -6.88
N SER A 232 29.32 8.09 -6.90
CA SER A 232 29.06 9.18 -5.97
C SER A 232 28.29 10.30 -6.68
N PHE A 233 27.26 10.82 -6.00
CA PHE A 233 26.42 11.90 -6.49
C PHE A 233 26.93 13.29 -6.09
N SER A 234 27.98 13.34 -5.26
CA SER A 234 28.61 14.57 -4.79
C SER A 234 30.11 14.55 -5.06
N LYS A 235 30.73 15.74 -5.08
CA LYS A 235 32.19 15.86 -5.17
C LYS A 235 32.88 15.70 -3.82
N THR A 236 32.12 15.71 -2.72
CA THR A 236 32.62 15.66 -1.36
C THR A 236 31.92 14.55 -0.58
N ASP A 237 32.62 13.94 0.36
CA ASP A 237 32.10 12.92 1.29
C ASP A 237 31.28 13.54 2.43
N GLU A 238 30.56 14.63 2.14
CA GLU A 238 29.62 15.24 3.07
C GLU A 238 28.22 14.92 2.58
N ASP A 239 27.31 14.56 3.48
CA ASP A 239 25.90 14.34 3.15
C ASP A 239 25.26 15.65 2.62
N LEU A 240 25.20 15.79 1.30
CA LEU A 240 24.71 16.96 0.58
C LEU A 240 23.40 16.66 -0.15
N ASN A 241 23.25 15.44 -0.66
CA ASN A 241 22.09 14.99 -1.42
C ASN A 241 21.09 14.24 -0.52
N HIS A 242 21.60 13.50 0.47
CA HIS A 242 20.86 12.60 1.36
C HIS A 242 19.93 11.65 0.59
N ILE A 243 20.48 10.53 0.13
CA ILE A 243 19.73 9.52 -0.62
C ILE A 243 19.05 8.58 0.36
N ASN A 244 17.72 8.50 0.33
CA ASN A 244 16.95 7.80 1.35
C ASN A 244 16.72 6.32 1.05
N ASP A 245 16.47 6.01 -0.22
CA ASP A 245 15.97 4.69 -0.58
C ASP A 245 16.30 4.36 -2.03
N ILE A 246 16.33 3.06 -2.29
CA ILE A 246 16.67 2.46 -3.58
C ILE A 246 15.66 1.38 -3.94
N PHE A 247 15.28 1.36 -5.22
CA PHE A 247 14.58 0.25 -5.84
C PHE A 247 15.31 -0.15 -7.12
N VAL A 248 15.37 -1.45 -7.40
CA VAL A 248 16.03 -1.99 -8.59
C VAL A 248 15.02 -2.87 -9.31
N ASP A 249 14.85 -2.65 -10.62
CA ASP A 249 14.12 -3.57 -11.49
C ASP A 249 15.08 -4.24 -12.51
N GLU A 250 14.54 -4.80 -13.58
CA GLU A 250 15.33 -5.53 -14.58
C GLU A 250 16.40 -4.64 -15.25
N GLU A 251 16.08 -3.38 -15.57
CA GLU A 251 16.94 -2.49 -16.37
C GLU A 251 17.41 -1.24 -15.62
N SER A 252 16.75 -0.88 -14.52
CA SER A 252 16.89 0.44 -13.91
C SER A 252 16.97 0.42 -12.40
N ILE A 253 17.63 1.46 -11.88
CA ILE A 253 17.75 1.75 -10.47
C ILE A 253 17.05 3.07 -10.19
N TYR A 254 16.19 3.09 -9.18
CA TYR A 254 15.41 4.24 -8.77
C TYR A 254 15.88 4.70 -7.40
N LEU A 255 16.22 5.98 -7.29
CA LEU A 255 16.69 6.59 -6.05
C LEU A 255 15.74 7.68 -5.59
N SER A 256 15.42 7.70 -4.30
CA SER A 256 14.78 8.85 -3.66
C SER A 256 15.82 9.67 -2.90
N MET A 257 15.83 10.99 -3.09
CA MET A 257 16.83 11.86 -2.46
C MET A 257 16.23 13.18 -1.98
N LEU A 258 16.70 13.69 -0.84
CA LEU A 258 16.22 14.94 -0.27
C LEU A 258 16.63 16.16 -1.09
N SER A 259 17.76 16.07 -1.79
CA SER A 259 18.26 17.17 -2.62
C SER A 259 19.03 16.66 -3.84
N MET A 260 18.59 17.09 -5.03
CA MET A 260 19.37 16.91 -6.27
C MET A 260 20.60 17.81 -6.31
N LYS A 261 20.49 19.02 -5.77
CA LYS A 261 21.49 20.09 -5.92
C LYS A 261 22.54 20.10 -4.80
N GLY A 262 22.41 19.25 -3.79
CA GLY A 262 23.37 19.19 -2.68
C GLY A 262 23.09 20.19 -1.54
N LEU A 263 21.81 20.49 -1.27
CA LEU A 263 21.34 21.55 -0.38
C LEU A 263 20.85 21.05 0.99
N THR A 264 21.20 19.83 1.40
CA THR A 264 20.69 19.22 2.65
C THR A 264 20.96 20.05 3.91
N LYS A 265 22.05 20.84 3.93
CA LYS A 265 22.38 21.74 5.05
C LYS A 265 21.35 22.85 5.28
N ASN A 266 20.51 23.14 4.28
CA ASN A 266 19.47 24.18 4.29
C ASN A 266 18.05 23.62 4.11
N LEU A 267 17.82 22.32 4.37
CA LEU A 267 16.53 21.63 4.08
C LEU A 267 15.29 22.32 4.63
N TRP A 268 15.42 23.01 5.76
CA TRP A 268 14.30 23.68 6.42
C TRP A 268 13.95 25.03 5.81
N THR A 269 14.87 25.65 5.06
CA THR A 269 14.67 26.92 4.34
C THR A 269 14.38 26.72 2.86
N ASP A 270 15.02 25.74 2.22
CA ASP A 270 14.88 25.43 0.78
C ASP A 270 14.11 24.12 0.57
N ARG A 271 12.84 24.10 0.99
CA ARG A 271 12.02 22.88 1.23
C ARG A 271 11.68 22.01 0.01
N GLN A 272 12.15 22.32 -1.20
CA GLN A 272 11.69 21.70 -2.45
C GLN A 272 12.83 21.43 -3.43
N ASP A 273 13.77 20.56 -3.04
CA ASP A 273 14.84 20.11 -3.94
C ASP A 273 14.90 18.58 -4.06
N GLY A 274 13.95 17.87 -3.44
CA GLY A 274 13.91 16.42 -3.48
C GLY A 274 13.52 15.90 -4.87
N ALA A 275 13.98 14.69 -5.17
CA ALA A 275 13.72 14.06 -6.45
C ALA A 275 13.62 12.54 -6.36
N ILE A 276 13.01 11.98 -7.40
CA ILE A 276 13.16 10.57 -7.76
C ILE A 276 13.96 10.51 -9.06
N VAL A 277 15.11 9.84 -9.02
CA VAL A 277 16.04 9.69 -10.16
C VAL A 277 16.09 8.25 -10.62
N GLU A 278 16.19 8.06 -11.92
CA GLU A 278 16.39 6.77 -12.57
C GLU A 278 17.81 6.69 -13.13
N LEU A 279 18.49 5.58 -12.87
CA LEU A 279 19.79 5.22 -13.42
C LEU A 279 19.66 3.99 -14.31
N ASP A 280 20.60 3.84 -15.21
CA ASP A 280 20.87 2.58 -15.88
C ASP A 280 21.49 1.60 -14.89
N LYS A 281 20.96 0.39 -14.78
CA LYS A 281 21.47 -0.60 -13.84
C LYS A 281 22.84 -1.14 -14.21
N GLU A 282 23.14 -1.28 -15.50
CA GLU A 282 24.42 -1.82 -15.96
C GLU A 282 25.54 -0.78 -15.82
N THR A 283 25.31 0.46 -16.22
CA THR A 283 26.34 1.51 -16.24
C THR A 283 26.36 2.37 -14.98
N LEU A 284 25.27 2.38 -14.20
CA LEU A 284 24.98 3.31 -13.11
C LEU A 284 24.85 4.78 -13.56
N GLU A 285 24.83 5.05 -14.86
CA GLU A 285 24.69 6.41 -15.38
C GLU A 285 23.26 6.92 -15.20
N PRO A 286 23.05 8.21 -14.87
CA PRO A 286 21.72 8.80 -14.81
C PRO A 286 20.98 8.71 -16.15
N LYS A 287 19.79 8.12 -16.14
CA LYS A 287 18.87 8.04 -17.29
C LYS A 287 17.92 9.24 -17.28
N ASN A 288 17.15 9.40 -16.21
CA ASN A 288 16.07 10.38 -16.14
C ASN A 288 15.89 10.95 -14.72
N ILE A 289 15.31 12.15 -14.64
CA ILE A 289 14.71 12.67 -13.41
C ILE A 289 13.19 12.47 -13.55
N LEU A 290 12.63 11.54 -12.77
CA LEU A 290 11.21 11.16 -12.88
C LEU A 290 10.30 12.12 -12.11
N LYS A 291 10.84 12.69 -11.03
CA LYS A 291 10.19 13.70 -10.18
C LYS A 291 11.23 14.68 -9.67
N GLU A 292 10.80 15.93 -9.50
CA GLU A 292 11.60 17.04 -8.99
C GLU A 292 10.74 17.90 -8.06
N ASN A 293 11.40 18.77 -7.28
CA ASN A 293 10.75 19.68 -6.33
C ASN A 293 9.90 18.96 -5.26
N LEU A 294 10.27 17.73 -4.91
CA LEU A 294 9.61 16.95 -3.87
C LEU A 294 10.03 17.42 -2.49
N ASN A 295 9.11 17.32 -1.54
CA ASN A 295 9.31 17.66 -0.14
C ASN A 295 9.68 16.40 0.65
N PHE A 296 10.98 16.15 0.77
CA PHE A 296 11.55 15.02 1.48
C PHE A 296 11.01 13.65 0.99
N PRO A 297 11.38 13.21 -0.23
CA PRO A 297 11.03 11.88 -0.70
C PRO A 297 11.87 10.82 0.01
N HIS A 298 11.23 9.83 0.62
CA HIS A 298 11.93 8.84 1.46
C HIS A 298 11.81 7.39 1.03
N SER A 299 10.82 7.03 0.22
CA SER A 299 10.69 5.66 -0.27
C SER A 299 10.27 5.67 -1.71
N VAL A 300 10.77 4.70 -2.47
CA VAL A 300 10.49 4.55 -3.90
C VAL A 300 10.33 3.08 -4.24
N LYS A 301 9.29 2.75 -5.01
CA LYS A 301 9.02 1.40 -5.51
C LYS A 301 8.37 1.50 -6.89
N VAL A 302 8.53 0.49 -7.73
CA VAL A 302 7.71 0.31 -8.93
C VAL A 302 6.85 -0.93 -8.72
N PHE A 303 5.52 -0.75 -8.78
CA PHE A 303 4.57 -1.86 -8.71
C PHE A 303 3.77 -1.89 -10.01
N ASN A 304 3.76 -3.04 -10.69
CA ASN A 304 3.03 -3.24 -11.95
C ASN A 304 3.33 -2.15 -13.01
N GLY A 305 4.59 -1.71 -13.09
CA GLY A 305 5.05 -0.66 -14.02
C GLY A 305 4.74 0.78 -13.59
N ASP A 306 4.11 0.98 -12.43
CA ASP A 306 3.76 2.30 -11.92
C ASP A 306 4.69 2.70 -10.78
N LEU A 307 5.19 3.94 -10.82
CA LEU A 307 6.05 4.51 -9.78
C LEU A 307 5.23 4.89 -8.53
N TYR A 308 5.67 4.42 -7.38
CA TYR A 308 5.13 4.76 -6.06
C TYR A 308 6.23 5.41 -5.21
N TYR A 309 5.88 6.45 -4.46
CA TYR A 309 6.81 7.09 -3.54
C TYR A 309 6.13 7.78 -2.36
N CYS A 310 6.86 7.88 -1.24
CA CYS A 310 6.46 8.68 -0.08
C CYS A 310 7.04 10.09 -0.20
N GLU A 311 6.19 11.12 -0.22
CA GLU A 311 6.63 12.53 -0.06
C GLU A 311 6.32 12.98 1.37
N SER A 312 7.27 12.71 2.26
CA SER A 312 6.92 12.53 3.67
C SER A 312 6.71 13.82 4.44
N LEU A 313 7.23 14.95 3.95
CA LEU A 313 6.89 16.25 4.56
C LEU A 313 5.45 16.66 4.23
N ASN A 314 4.90 16.13 3.13
CA ASN A 314 3.49 16.27 2.76
C ASN A 314 2.61 15.15 3.35
N PHE A 315 3.20 14.22 4.11
CA PHE A 315 2.54 13.07 4.75
C PHE A 315 1.81 12.13 3.79
N ASN A 316 2.15 12.14 2.50
CA ASN A 316 1.38 11.44 1.50
C ASN A 316 2.17 10.31 0.82
N VAL A 317 1.41 9.46 0.14
CA VAL A 317 1.91 8.45 -0.78
C VAL A 317 1.36 8.76 -2.16
N MET A 318 2.27 8.79 -3.13
CA MET A 318 2.01 9.15 -4.51
C MET A 318 2.09 7.91 -5.41
N MET A 319 1.23 7.85 -6.42
CA MET A 319 1.33 6.91 -7.55
C MET A 319 1.40 7.73 -8.84
N LYS A 320 2.54 7.65 -9.53
CA LYS A 320 2.90 8.53 -10.65
C LYS A 320 2.79 10.01 -10.25
N ASN A 321 1.69 10.67 -10.59
CA ASN A 321 1.42 12.09 -10.31
C ASN A 321 0.18 12.29 -9.41
N LYS A 322 -0.40 11.21 -8.90
CA LYS A 322 -1.65 11.23 -8.16
C LYS A 322 -1.39 10.91 -6.69
N GLU A 323 -1.87 11.77 -5.80
CA GLU A 323 -1.96 11.46 -4.38
C GLU A 323 -2.94 10.30 -4.17
N LEU A 324 -2.43 9.20 -3.60
CA LEU A 324 -3.24 8.05 -3.24
C LEU A 324 -3.90 8.24 -1.87
N VAL A 325 -3.09 8.61 -0.89
CA VAL A 325 -3.50 8.74 0.50
C VAL A 325 -2.54 9.68 1.24
N THR A 326 -3.09 10.38 2.23
CA THR A 326 -2.36 11.28 3.13
C THR A 326 -2.65 10.88 4.55
N TYR A 327 -1.62 10.88 5.38
CA TYR A 327 -1.69 10.57 6.79
C TYR A 327 -1.32 11.80 7.62
N GLY A 328 -1.38 11.67 8.95
CA GLY A 328 -1.01 12.74 9.86
C GLY A 328 0.47 12.77 10.21
N GLY A 329 1.33 11.98 9.57
CA GLY A 329 2.74 11.83 9.96
C GLY A 329 3.65 11.46 8.80
N PHE A 330 4.96 11.41 9.06
CA PHE A 330 5.98 11.12 8.04
C PHE A 330 5.76 9.73 7.44
N THR A 331 5.40 9.66 6.16
CA THR A 331 5.23 8.41 5.42
C THR A 331 6.57 7.85 4.98
N ARG A 332 6.92 6.60 5.29
CA ARG A 332 8.16 5.94 4.85
C ARG A 332 7.94 4.43 4.82
N GLY A 333 8.66 3.72 3.96
CA GLY A 333 8.43 2.30 3.68
C GLY A 333 7.10 2.10 2.95
N ILE A 334 7.14 1.46 1.79
CA ILE A 334 5.94 1.07 1.05
C ILE A 334 6.13 -0.36 0.54
N GLU A 335 5.11 -1.19 0.73
CA GLU A 335 5.01 -2.50 0.08
C GLU A 335 3.59 -2.75 -0.46
N PHE A 336 3.45 -3.62 -1.46
CA PHE A 336 2.18 -3.93 -2.12
C PHE A 336 2.01 -5.44 -2.36
N ASP A 337 0.90 -6.02 -1.92
CA ASP A 337 0.61 -7.46 -2.12
C ASP A 337 -0.20 -7.77 -3.40
N GLY A 338 -0.40 -6.78 -4.26
CA GLY A 338 -1.30 -6.88 -5.42
C GLY A 338 -2.71 -6.33 -5.15
N LYS A 339 -3.09 -6.16 -3.88
CA LYS A 339 -4.41 -5.64 -3.47
C LYS A 339 -4.31 -4.50 -2.47
N LEU A 340 -3.47 -4.64 -1.46
CA LEU A 340 -3.31 -3.75 -0.33
C LEU A 340 -1.91 -3.14 -0.31
N LEU A 341 -1.85 -1.87 0.07
CA LEU A 341 -0.61 -1.14 0.33
C LEU A 341 -0.30 -1.16 1.83
N TYR A 342 0.96 -1.40 2.17
CA TYR A 342 1.50 -1.30 3.53
C TYR A 342 2.43 -0.11 3.58
N ILE A 343 2.09 0.88 4.40
CA ILE A 343 2.77 2.18 4.41
C ILE A 343 3.19 2.48 5.84
N GLY A 344 4.48 2.72 6.06
CA GLY A 344 4.98 3.09 7.37
C GLY A 344 4.70 4.56 7.68
N GLN A 345 4.48 4.83 8.96
CA GLN A 345 4.41 6.16 9.52
C GLN A 345 5.42 6.28 10.66
N SER A 346 6.18 7.37 10.66
CA SER A 346 7.14 7.73 11.72
C SER A 346 6.62 8.91 12.56
N THR A 347 7.10 9.01 13.80
CA THR A 347 6.70 10.11 14.69
C THR A 347 7.19 11.44 14.13
N PHE A 348 6.31 12.44 14.06
CA PHE A 348 6.70 13.79 13.66
C PHE A 348 7.34 14.52 14.85
N ARG A 349 8.62 14.91 14.76
CA ARG A 349 9.36 15.53 15.89
C ARG A 349 9.75 16.98 15.67
N ASN A 350 9.46 17.55 14.50
CA ASN A 350 9.84 18.92 14.19
C ASN A 350 8.77 19.91 14.66
N ALA A 351 9.15 21.15 14.96
CA ALA A 351 8.18 22.21 15.16
C ALA A 351 7.55 22.54 13.81
N ILE A 352 6.24 22.41 13.68
CA ILE A 352 5.56 22.71 12.42
C ILE A 352 5.17 24.18 12.46
N ALA A 353 5.45 24.86 11.35
CA ALA A 353 4.89 26.18 11.09
C ALA A 353 3.36 26.09 10.93
N ASP A 354 2.67 27.21 10.77
CA ASP A 354 1.20 27.33 10.64
C ASP A 354 0.56 26.58 9.43
N THR A 355 1.29 25.66 8.79
CA THR A 355 0.95 24.99 7.52
C THR A 355 0.19 23.68 7.66
N VAL A 356 0.16 23.04 8.84
CA VAL A 356 -0.67 21.84 9.07
C VAL A 356 -1.51 21.98 10.33
N THR A 357 -2.73 21.45 10.29
CA THR A 357 -3.70 21.60 11.38
C THR A 357 -3.44 20.64 12.55
N SER A 358 -2.79 19.51 12.30
CA SER A 358 -2.47 18.48 13.30
C SER A 358 -1.46 17.48 12.75
N VAL A 359 -0.66 16.88 13.62
CA VAL A 359 0.21 15.74 13.30
C VAL A 359 0.03 14.58 14.28
N SER A 360 0.30 13.38 13.80
CA SER A 360 0.35 12.16 14.58
C SER A 360 1.71 12.03 15.26
N MET A 361 1.66 11.67 16.53
CA MET A 361 2.83 11.35 17.35
C MET A 361 3.06 9.83 17.45
N ASP A 362 2.33 9.04 16.66
CA ASP A 362 2.41 7.59 16.65
C ASP A 362 3.21 7.09 15.44
N ALA A 363 3.99 6.04 15.65
CA ALA A 363 4.61 5.28 14.58
C ALA A 363 3.91 3.94 14.38
N GLY A 364 3.96 3.40 13.16
CA GLY A 364 3.34 2.12 12.84
C GLY A 364 3.12 1.91 11.36
N ILE A 365 2.37 0.88 11.03
CA ILE A 365 2.08 0.49 9.64
C ILE A 365 0.61 0.73 9.34
N HIS A 366 0.33 1.53 8.32
CA HIS A 366 -0.98 1.63 7.70
C HIS A 366 -1.16 0.49 6.70
N ILE A 367 -2.28 -0.21 6.81
CA ILE A 367 -2.81 -1.15 5.82
C ILE A 367 -3.89 -0.41 5.05
N PHE A 368 -3.59 -0.07 3.80
CA PHE A 368 -4.44 0.75 2.95
C PHE A 368 -5.02 -0.09 1.81
N ASP A 369 -6.34 -0.06 1.69
CA ASP A 369 -7.07 -0.59 0.55
C ASP A 369 -7.35 0.54 -0.45
N PRO A 370 -6.63 0.62 -1.58
CA PRO A 370 -6.84 1.67 -2.57
C PRO A 370 -8.19 1.57 -3.29
N MET A 371 -8.77 0.37 -3.38
CA MET A 371 -10.08 0.14 -4.01
C MET A 371 -11.19 0.73 -3.14
N HIS A 372 -11.12 0.52 -1.83
CA HIS A 372 -12.14 0.98 -0.88
C HIS A 372 -11.83 2.32 -0.21
N ARG A 373 -10.61 2.83 -0.38
CA ARG A 373 -10.08 4.01 0.32
C ARG A 373 -10.18 3.87 1.85
N THR A 374 -9.96 2.68 2.36
CA THR A 374 -10.01 2.38 3.80
C THR A 374 -8.62 2.11 4.31
N THR A 375 -8.31 2.62 5.49
CA THR A 375 -7.02 2.41 6.15
C THR A 375 -7.23 1.87 7.56
N ARG A 376 -6.26 1.09 8.02
CA ARG A 376 -6.14 0.61 9.39
C ARG A 376 -4.68 0.72 9.80
N MET A 377 -4.39 1.14 11.03
CA MET A 377 -3.02 1.26 11.51
C MET A 377 -2.72 0.20 12.57
N ILE A 378 -1.58 -0.48 12.43
CA ILE A 378 -0.94 -1.26 13.48
C ILE A 378 0.14 -0.38 14.10
N LYS A 379 -0.05 0.03 15.35
CA LYS A 379 0.92 0.84 16.09
C LYS A 379 2.15 0.02 16.45
N LEU A 380 3.32 0.59 16.25
CA LEU A 380 4.60 0.04 16.70
C LEU A 380 5.16 0.90 17.84
N ASP A 381 5.78 0.25 18.82
CA ASP A 381 6.49 0.94 19.91
C ASP A 381 7.90 1.34 19.44
N THR A 382 7.91 2.30 18.51
CA THR A 382 9.10 2.84 17.88
C THR A 382 8.87 4.29 17.48
N ASP A 383 9.93 4.92 17.01
CA ASP A 383 10.00 6.32 16.70
C ASP A 383 10.04 6.55 15.18
N ASN A 384 10.76 5.69 14.45
CA ASN A 384 10.84 5.75 13.00
C ASN A 384 10.64 4.37 12.39
N VAL A 385 9.60 4.23 11.57
CA VAL A 385 9.52 3.15 10.58
C VAL A 385 10.39 3.53 9.40
N TYR A 386 11.14 2.56 8.87
CA TYR A 386 12.06 2.79 7.77
C TYR A 386 11.68 1.96 6.53
N GLY A 387 11.94 0.65 6.55
CA GLY A 387 11.69 -0.25 5.44
C GLY A 387 10.60 -1.27 5.77
N ILE A 388 9.88 -1.71 4.75
CA ILE A 388 8.81 -2.71 4.85
C ILE A 388 8.96 -3.68 3.69
N ILE A 389 8.89 -4.97 3.98
CA ILE A 389 8.75 -6.04 2.99
C ILE A 389 7.69 -7.05 3.45
N LEU A 390 7.08 -7.74 2.50
CA LEU A 390 6.21 -8.89 2.77
C LEU A 390 7.08 -10.10 3.12
N VAL A 391 6.66 -10.91 4.09
CA VAL A 391 7.30 -12.23 4.31
C VAL A 391 6.93 -13.13 3.12
N LYS A 392 7.90 -13.90 2.61
CA LYS A 392 7.74 -14.81 1.47
C LYS A 392 6.80 -15.99 1.75
#